data_AF-A0A350QF15-F1
#
_entry.id   AF-A0A350QF15-F1
#
_cell.length_a   1.000
_cell.length_b   1.000
_cell.length_c   1.000
_cell.angle_alpha   90.00
_cell.angle_beta   90.00
_cell.angle_gamma   90.00
#
_symmetry.space_group_name_H-M   'P 1'
#
loop_
_entity.id
_entity.type
_entity.pdbx_description
1 polymer ?
#
loop_
_entity_poly.entity_id
_entity_poly.type
_entity_poly.pdbx_seq_one_letter_code
_entity_poly.pdbx_strand_id
1 'polypeptide(L)'
;MPTIHAKPDTLNSINANYQQTELKQPVFLNSVPKCGTHLLKNIFRMFVPVAQQYHQQFIQIPILQQHLGAFSTEKPKLSWGHLLFSDSSAIALKNVRQIVIVRDPYDWVLARARFFLSDTFQGSMDHLKGGKVSIEQMLNMMIFGIYQKAPTLNEIYTHNAVAWLGTGSKLVRFEDVISHLKKLDTPQAEAFFTDLLQPLGLAELPADWRERVLAGADKEQSGTYRENLAGQKVELPSVLPDMQKQLVEYAAPGLRRLLGYF
;
A
#
# COMPACT_ATOMS: atom_id res chain seq x y z
N MET A 1 -20.29 -5.21 6.43
CA MET A 1 -18.91 -4.79 6.13
C MET A 1 -17.99 -5.98 6.36
N PRO A 2 -16.93 -6.17 5.56
CA PRO A 2 -15.95 -7.23 5.82
C PRO A 2 -15.20 -7.00 7.14
N THR A 3 -14.91 -8.06 7.88
CA THR A 3 -14.15 -8.04 9.14
C THR A 3 -12.73 -8.53 8.90
N ILE A 4 -11.71 -7.82 9.40
CA ILE A 4 -10.28 -8.18 9.28
C ILE A 4 -9.72 -8.41 10.69
N HIS A 5 -9.22 -9.61 10.98
CA HIS A 5 -8.54 -9.93 12.25
C HIS A 5 -7.02 -9.80 12.09
N ALA A 6 -6.36 -8.97 12.91
CA ALA A 6 -4.91 -8.71 12.87
C ALA A 6 -4.28 -8.67 14.28
N LYS A 7 -2.97 -8.98 14.38
CA LYS A 7 -2.18 -8.88 15.64
C LYS A 7 -2.10 -7.43 16.17
N PRO A 8 -1.90 -7.22 17.49
CA PRO A 8 -1.73 -5.88 18.08
C PRO A 8 -0.45 -5.18 17.57
N ASP A 9 -0.57 -3.88 17.30
CA ASP A 9 0.48 -3.01 16.74
C ASP A 9 1.39 -2.49 17.87
N THR A 10 2.65 -2.93 17.91
CA THR A 10 3.63 -2.52 18.96
C THR A 10 4.53 -1.36 18.52
N LEU A 11 4.36 -0.87 17.30
CA LEU A 11 5.31 0.04 16.66
C LEU A 11 5.36 1.42 17.33
N ASN A 12 4.29 1.86 18.00
CA ASN A 12 4.31 3.12 18.76
C ASN A 12 5.28 3.08 19.95
N SER A 13 5.38 1.93 20.63
CA SER A 13 6.34 1.75 21.73
C SER A 13 7.77 1.74 21.20
N ILE A 14 8.00 1.08 20.06
CA ILE A 14 9.32 1.06 19.40
C ILE A 14 9.69 2.46 18.90
N ASN A 15 8.73 3.22 18.36
CA ASN A 15 8.94 4.59 17.87
C ASN A 15 9.45 5.55 18.95
N ALA A 16 9.00 5.37 20.19
CA ALA A 16 9.38 6.22 21.33
C ALA A 16 10.88 6.13 21.69
N ASN A 17 11.58 5.11 21.20
CA ASN A 17 13.02 4.94 21.41
C ASN A 17 13.88 5.83 20.50
N TYR A 18 13.26 6.57 19.57
CA TYR A 18 13.93 7.31 18.53
C TYR A 18 13.62 8.81 18.63
N GLN A 19 14.61 9.67 18.39
CA GLN A 19 14.36 11.11 18.26
C GLN A 19 13.60 11.38 16.95
N GLN A 20 12.49 12.09 17.02
CA GLN A 20 11.64 12.36 15.86
C GLN A 20 11.67 13.83 15.46
N THR A 21 11.57 14.11 14.17
CA THR A 21 11.37 15.47 13.65
C THR A 21 9.89 15.68 13.38
N GLU A 22 9.34 16.78 13.88
CA GLU A 22 7.93 17.09 13.64
C GLU A 22 7.64 17.41 12.17
N LEU A 23 6.53 16.88 11.67
CA LEU A 23 6.00 17.24 10.36
C LEU A 23 5.59 18.70 10.32
N LYS A 24 6.01 19.39 9.26
CA LYS A 24 5.59 20.77 8.95
C LYS A 24 4.50 20.84 7.89
N GLN A 25 4.26 19.74 7.16
CA GLN A 25 3.16 19.58 6.21
C GLN A 25 2.53 18.20 6.39
N PRO A 26 1.21 18.05 6.16
CA PRO A 26 0.56 16.75 6.20
C PRO A 26 1.13 15.85 5.09
N VAL A 27 1.31 14.58 5.43
CA VAL A 27 1.81 13.54 4.51
C VAL A 27 0.75 12.45 4.41
N PHE A 28 0.37 12.10 3.19
CA PHE A 28 -0.58 11.03 2.93
C PHE A 28 0.04 9.90 2.11
N LEU A 29 0.06 8.72 2.71
CA LEU A 29 0.46 7.48 2.07
C LEU A 29 -0.76 6.87 1.36
N ASN A 30 -0.97 7.27 0.12
CA ASN A 30 -1.98 6.67 -0.74
C ASN A 30 -1.42 5.42 -1.41
N SER A 31 -2.29 4.48 -1.74
CA SER A 31 -1.84 3.23 -2.35
C SER A 31 -2.96 2.52 -3.08
N VAL A 32 -2.56 1.79 -4.12
CA VAL A 32 -3.41 0.72 -4.65
C VAL A 32 -3.54 -0.38 -3.58
N PRO A 33 -4.75 -0.86 -3.26
CA PRO A 33 -4.94 -1.96 -2.30
C PRO A 33 -4.01 -3.13 -2.59
N LYS A 34 -3.42 -3.73 -1.56
CA LYS A 34 -2.46 -4.86 -1.65
C LYS A 34 -1.08 -4.53 -2.25
N CYS A 35 -0.73 -3.25 -2.43
CA CYS A 35 0.60 -2.81 -2.87
C CYS A 35 1.59 -2.52 -1.73
N GLY A 36 1.37 -3.08 -0.53
CA GLY A 36 2.32 -2.94 0.58
C GLY A 36 2.14 -1.70 1.45
N THR A 37 0.93 -1.13 1.54
CA THR A 37 0.67 0.07 2.35
C THR A 37 1.08 -0.09 3.80
N HIS A 38 0.90 -1.27 4.39
CA HIS A 38 1.31 -1.52 5.79
C HIS A 38 2.82 -1.43 5.96
N LEU A 39 3.59 -1.96 5.01
CA LEU A 39 5.05 -1.87 5.03
C LEU A 39 5.48 -0.40 4.99
N LEU A 40 4.99 0.36 4.00
CA LEU A 40 5.41 1.76 3.89
C LEU A 40 4.91 2.61 5.06
N LYS A 41 3.66 2.39 5.50
CA LYS A 41 3.12 3.03 6.71
C LYS A 41 4.04 2.80 7.90
N ASN A 42 4.41 1.55 8.18
CA ASN A 42 5.22 1.24 9.34
C ASN A 42 6.64 1.83 9.23
N ILE A 43 7.28 1.78 8.05
CA ILE A 43 8.55 2.48 7.81
C ILE A 43 8.41 3.98 8.13
N PHE A 44 7.42 4.67 7.54
CA PHE A 44 7.23 6.12 7.74
C PHE A 44 6.93 6.47 9.20
N ARG A 45 6.15 5.64 9.89
CA ARG A 45 5.85 5.84 11.32
C ARG A 45 7.12 5.93 12.14
N MET A 46 8.20 5.21 11.80
CA MET A 46 9.48 5.25 12.52
C MET A 46 10.24 6.58 12.41
N PHE A 47 9.81 7.48 11.52
CA PHE A 47 10.38 8.80 11.30
C PHE A 47 9.45 9.96 11.70
N VAL A 48 8.26 9.65 12.22
CA VAL A 48 7.25 10.66 12.57
C VAL A 48 6.85 10.49 14.04
N PRO A 49 6.76 11.57 14.85
CA PRO A 49 6.29 11.48 16.23
C PRO A 49 4.93 10.79 16.33
N VAL A 50 4.74 9.89 17.30
CA VAL A 50 3.45 9.21 17.51
C VAL A 50 2.27 10.19 17.57
N ALA A 51 2.47 11.35 18.20
CA ALA A 51 1.45 12.39 18.29
C ALA A 51 1.00 12.93 16.92
N GLN A 52 1.82 12.82 15.87
CA GLN A 52 1.51 13.23 14.49
C GLN A 52 1.10 12.06 13.59
N GLN A 53 0.94 10.84 14.10
CA GLN A 53 0.43 9.71 13.34
C GLN A 53 -1.10 9.65 13.41
N TYR A 54 -1.77 9.49 12.26
CA TYR A 54 -3.24 9.44 12.19
C TYR A 54 -3.76 8.00 12.31
N HIS A 55 -4.09 7.57 13.53
CA HIS A 55 -4.46 6.18 13.82
C HIS A 55 -5.96 5.86 13.66
N GLN A 56 -6.83 6.84 13.41
CA GLN A 56 -8.28 6.63 13.53
C GLN A 56 -8.83 5.65 12.49
N GLN A 57 -8.49 5.84 11.21
CA GLN A 57 -9.02 5.04 10.11
C GLN A 57 -8.07 5.02 8.92
N PHE A 58 -8.25 3.99 8.09
CA PHE A 58 -7.65 3.89 6.77
C PHE A 58 -8.52 4.67 5.77
N ILE A 59 -8.07 5.84 5.32
CA ILE A 59 -8.95 6.81 4.66
C ILE A 59 -9.35 6.33 3.26
N GLN A 60 -10.65 6.38 2.97
CA GLN A 60 -11.29 6.01 1.71
C GLN A 60 -12.45 6.97 1.43
N ILE A 61 -12.95 7.01 0.18
CA ILE A 61 -14.02 7.92 -0.24
C ILE A 61 -15.23 7.91 0.72
N PRO A 62 -15.80 6.75 1.12
CA PRO A 62 -17.04 6.74 1.91
C PRO A 62 -16.93 7.42 3.28
N ILE A 63 -15.71 7.50 3.82
CA ILE A 63 -15.44 8.08 5.14
C ILE A 63 -14.62 9.38 5.06
N LEU A 64 -14.31 9.86 3.85
CA LEU A 64 -13.40 10.99 3.63
C LEU A 64 -13.82 12.24 4.41
N GLN A 65 -15.11 12.59 4.37
CA GLN A 65 -15.64 13.79 5.03
C GLN A 65 -15.44 13.76 6.56
N GLN A 66 -15.48 12.57 7.17
CA GLN A 66 -15.28 12.41 8.62
C GLN A 66 -13.81 12.52 9.03
N HIS A 67 -12.88 12.39 8.07
CA HIS A 67 -11.44 12.28 8.32
C HIS A 67 -10.61 13.40 7.66
N LEU A 68 -11.23 14.51 7.23
CA LEU A 68 -10.52 15.66 6.65
C LEU A 68 -9.44 16.25 7.59
N GLY A 69 -9.62 16.10 8.91
CA GLY A 69 -8.62 16.53 9.90
C GLY A 69 -7.25 15.85 9.73
N ALA A 70 -7.18 14.70 9.06
CA ALA A 70 -5.91 14.04 8.72
C ALA A 70 -5.05 14.84 7.71
N PHE A 71 -5.65 15.79 7.00
CA PHE A 71 -5.03 16.60 5.95
C PHE A 71 -4.83 18.06 6.36
N SER A 72 -5.05 18.39 7.64
CA SER A 72 -4.90 19.76 8.16
C SER A 72 -3.44 20.23 8.07
N THR A 73 -3.25 21.44 7.55
CA THR A 73 -1.95 22.13 7.55
C THR A 73 -1.63 22.76 8.90
N GLU A 74 -2.64 23.07 9.73
CA GLU A 74 -2.46 23.60 11.09
C GLU A 74 -1.99 22.53 12.08
N LYS A 75 -2.41 21.28 11.86
CA LYS A 75 -2.02 20.12 12.67
C LYS A 75 -1.52 18.99 11.75
N PRO A 76 -0.34 19.13 11.13
CA PRO A 76 0.20 18.15 10.20
C PRO A 76 0.20 16.73 10.77
N LYS A 77 -0.30 15.77 9.98
CA LYS A 77 -0.30 14.34 10.31
C LYS A 77 0.33 13.51 9.19
N LEU A 78 0.92 12.39 9.59
CA LEU A 78 1.13 11.24 8.72
C LEU A 78 -0.16 10.41 8.70
N SER A 79 -0.79 10.30 7.55
CA SER A 79 -2.01 9.53 7.33
C SER A 79 -1.86 8.56 6.16
N TRP A 80 -2.78 7.60 6.03
CA TRP A 80 -2.69 6.53 5.03
C TRP A 80 -4.07 6.07 4.58
N GLY A 81 -4.15 5.58 3.34
CA GLY A 81 -5.42 5.28 2.72
C GLY A 81 -5.35 4.58 1.37
N HIS A 82 -6.55 4.28 0.85
CA HIS A 82 -6.80 3.81 -0.51
C HIS A 82 -7.76 4.80 -1.17
N LEU A 83 -7.36 6.06 -1.20
CA LEU A 83 -8.21 7.13 -1.69
C LEU A 83 -8.18 7.14 -3.22
N LEU A 84 -9.34 6.93 -3.83
CA LEU A 84 -9.51 6.99 -5.27
C LEU A 84 -9.39 8.45 -5.73
N PHE A 85 -8.88 8.67 -6.94
CA PHE A 85 -8.93 9.97 -7.58
C PHE A 85 -10.39 10.34 -7.87
N SER A 86 -10.83 11.42 -7.24
CA SER A 86 -12.14 12.03 -7.38
C SER A 86 -12.00 13.53 -7.13
N ASP A 87 -13.04 14.29 -7.45
CA ASP A 87 -13.16 15.71 -7.13
C ASP A 87 -12.88 16.00 -5.64
N SER A 88 -13.57 15.29 -4.75
CA SER A 88 -13.48 15.39 -3.30
C SER A 88 -12.09 15.03 -2.78
N SER A 89 -11.48 13.99 -3.35
CA SER A 89 -10.13 13.56 -2.96
C SER A 89 -9.07 14.55 -3.44
N ALA A 90 -9.20 15.09 -4.66
CA ALA A 90 -8.29 16.09 -5.19
C ALA A 90 -8.36 17.41 -4.40
N ILE A 91 -9.57 17.82 -3.99
CA ILE A 91 -9.77 18.97 -3.10
C ILE A 91 -9.11 18.72 -1.73
N ALA A 92 -9.37 17.56 -1.12
CA ALA A 92 -8.85 17.23 0.21
C ALA A 92 -7.31 17.15 0.25
N LEU A 93 -6.67 16.68 -0.83
CA LEU A 93 -5.23 16.47 -0.89
C LEU A 93 -4.43 17.63 -1.51
N LYS A 94 -5.08 18.73 -1.92
CA LYS A 94 -4.44 19.85 -2.64
C LYS A 94 -3.14 20.37 -1.98
N ASN A 95 -3.13 20.43 -0.64
CA ASN A 95 -2.00 20.95 0.15
C ASN A 95 -1.27 19.85 0.95
N VAL A 96 -1.37 18.60 0.52
CA VAL A 96 -0.82 17.42 1.20
C VAL A 96 0.33 16.84 0.39
N ARG A 97 1.42 16.47 1.06
CA ARG A 97 2.49 15.70 0.43
C ARG A 97 2.00 14.27 0.21
N GLN A 98 1.76 13.89 -1.04
CA GLN A 98 1.17 12.62 -1.38
C GLN A 98 2.20 11.64 -1.94
N ILE A 99 2.19 10.43 -1.40
CA ILE A 99 2.85 9.28 -2.00
C ILE A 99 1.78 8.35 -2.55
N VAL A 100 2.04 7.76 -3.72
CA VAL A 100 1.20 6.74 -4.35
C VAL A 100 2.02 5.47 -4.50
N ILE A 101 1.67 4.45 -3.74
CA ILE A 101 2.35 3.15 -3.78
C ILE A 101 1.64 2.23 -4.78
N VAL A 102 2.44 1.66 -5.67
CA VAL A 102 2.02 0.65 -6.63
C VAL A 102 2.87 -0.61 -6.50
N ARG A 103 2.37 -1.70 -7.08
CA ARG A 103 3.05 -2.98 -7.24
C ARG A 103 3.00 -3.37 -8.70
N ASP A 104 3.91 -4.22 -9.18
CA ASP A 104 3.78 -4.79 -10.51
C ASP A 104 2.37 -5.39 -10.65
N PRO A 105 1.56 -4.96 -11.65
CA PRO A 105 0.25 -5.53 -11.94
C PRO A 105 0.22 -7.07 -11.95
N TYR A 106 1.30 -7.74 -12.39
CA TYR A 106 1.37 -9.20 -12.36
C TYR A 106 1.43 -9.75 -10.93
N ASP A 107 2.28 -9.20 -10.08
CA ASP A 107 2.38 -9.60 -8.67
C ASP A 107 1.15 -9.18 -7.86
N TRP A 108 0.52 -8.09 -8.27
CA TRP A 108 -0.71 -7.60 -7.66
C TRP A 108 -1.87 -8.57 -7.85
N VAL A 109 -2.03 -9.18 -9.03
CA VAL A 109 -3.06 -10.21 -9.27
C VAL A 109 -2.92 -11.35 -8.27
N LEU A 110 -1.70 -11.84 -8.05
CA LEU A 110 -1.41 -12.88 -7.06
C LEU A 110 -1.67 -12.39 -5.63
N ALA A 111 -1.27 -11.16 -5.30
CA ALA A 111 -1.47 -10.59 -3.97
C ALA A 111 -2.95 -10.40 -3.63
N ARG A 112 -3.76 -10.01 -4.62
CA ARG A 112 -5.21 -9.89 -4.51
C ARG A 112 -5.85 -11.27 -4.34
N ALA A 113 -5.49 -12.24 -5.18
CA ALA A 113 -5.99 -13.62 -5.07
C ALA A 113 -5.72 -14.23 -3.68
N ARG A 114 -4.49 -14.10 -3.15
CA ARG A 114 -4.15 -14.58 -1.79
C ARG A 114 -5.05 -13.98 -0.71
N PHE A 115 -5.37 -12.71 -0.84
CA PHE A 115 -6.23 -12.02 0.12
C PHE A 115 -7.67 -12.52 0.07
N PHE A 116 -8.25 -12.68 -1.12
CA PHE A 116 -9.61 -13.19 -1.28
C PHE A 116 -9.75 -14.65 -0.81
N LEU A 117 -8.70 -15.45 -0.98
CA LEU A 117 -8.68 -16.85 -0.55
C LEU A 117 -8.38 -17.01 0.96
N SER A 118 -7.89 -15.98 1.64
CA SER A 118 -7.58 -16.06 3.08
C SER A 118 -8.83 -16.01 3.97
N ASP A 119 -8.75 -16.63 5.14
CA ASP A 119 -9.81 -16.56 6.17
C ASP A 119 -9.84 -15.19 6.88
N THR A 120 -8.78 -14.40 6.71
CA THR A 120 -8.70 -13.00 7.17
C THR A 120 -9.69 -12.10 6.44
N PHE A 121 -10.22 -12.53 5.28
CA PHE A 121 -11.29 -11.83 4.56
C PHE A 121 -12.58 -12.65 4.63
N GLN A 122 -13.58 -12.15 5.36
CA GLN A 122 -14.95 -12.69 5.34
C GLN A 122 -15.86 -11.70 4.62
N GLY A 123 -16.61 -12.16 3.62
CA GLY A 123 -17.41 -11.27 2.79
C GLY A 123 -18.13 -11.92 1.63
N SER A 124 -18.60 -11.11 0.68
CA SER A 124 -19.43 -11.53 -0.47
C SER A 124 -18.79 -12.57 -1.40
N MET A 125 -17.52 -12.92 -1.16
CA MET A 125 -16.71 -13.83 -1.98
C MET A 125 -16.39 -15.16 -1.31
N ASP A 126 -16.93 -15.43 -0.12
CA ASP A 126 -16.69 -16.70 0.59
C ASP A 126 -17.18 -17.91 -0.22
N HIS A 127 -18.19 -17.72 -1.08
CA HIS A 127 -18.68 -18.76 -2.00
C HIS A 127 -17.67 -19.21 -3.06
N LEU A 128 -16.56 -18.49 -3.26
CA LEU A 128 -15.49 -18.86 -4.20
C LEU A 128 -14.37 -19.68 -3.54
N LYS A 129 -14.39 -19.83 -2.21
CA LYS A 129 -13.40 -20.60 -1.44
C LYS A 129 -13.68 -22.11 -1.52
N GLY A 130 -12.71 -22.91 -1.09
CA GLY A 130 -12.84 -24.38 -0.98
C GLY A 130 -12.81 -25.12 -2.31
N GLY A 131 -12.07 -24.62 -3.30
CA GLY A 131 -11.85 -25.30 -4.58
C GLY A 131 -13.04 -25.27 -5.56
N LYS A 132 -14.03 -24.39 -5.32
CA LYS A 132 -15.20 -24.25 -6.20
C LYS A 132 -14.90 -23.65 -7.58
N VAL A 133 -13.74 -23.01 -7.72
CA VAL A 133 -13.20 -22.50 -8.97
C VAL A 133 -11.73 -22.89 -9.07
N SER A 134 -11.24 -23.07 -10.30
CA SER A 134 -9.81 -23.25 -10.57
C SER A 134 -9.01 -22.00 -10.18
N ILE A 135 -7.69 -22.16 -10.01
CA ILE A 135 -6.79 -21.05 -9.74
C ILE A 135 -6.80 -20.06 -10.90
N GLU A 136 -6.80 -20.55 -12.14
CA GLU A 136 -6.86 -19.75 -13.35
C GLU A 136 -8.12 -18.89 -13.41
N GLN A 137 -9.29 -19.46 -13.08
CA GLN A 137 -10.54 -18.71 -12.98
C GLN A 137 -10.47 -17.64 -11.89
N MET A 138 -9.88 -17.95 -10.73
CA MET A 138 -9.66 -16.97 -9.67
C MET A 138 -8.76 -15.82 -10.12
N LEU A 139 -7.63 -16.12 -10.76
CA LEU A 139 -6.72 -15.10 -11.29
C LEU A 139 -7.41 -14.22 -12.34
N ASN A 140 -8.20 -14.82 -13.24
CA ASN A 140 -8.98 -14.06 -14.22
C ASN A 140 -9.99 -13.13 -13.55
N MET A 141 -10.66 -13.56 -12.47
CA MET A 141 -11.54 -12.69 -11.67
C MET A 141 -10.79 -11.55 -10.96
N MET A 142 -9.51 -11.74 -10.64
CA MET A 142 -8.69 -10.64 -10.08
C MET A 142 -8.30 -9.61 -11.15
N ILE A 143 -8.17 -10.04 -12.40
CA ILE A 143 -7.85 -9.19 -13.57
C ILE A 143 -9.11 -8.45 -14.04
N PHE A 144 -10.18 -9.17 -14.34
CA PHE A 144 -11.41 -8.63 -14.93
C PHE A 144 -12.47 -8.22 -13.90
N GLY A 145 -12.15 -8.33 -12.61
CA GLY A 145 -13.13 -8.12 -11.56
C GLY A 145 -14.18 -9.22 -11.51
N ILE A 146 -15.21 -9.00 -10.70
CA ILE A 146 -16.37 -9.87 -10.63
C ILE A 146 -17.58 -9.01 -10.95
N TYR A 147 -18.31 -9.42 -11.97
CA TYR A 147 -19.43 -8.67 -12.51
C TYR A 147 -20.37 -8.17 -11.39
N GLN A 148 -20.54 -6.85 -11.32
CA GLN A 148 -21.34 -6.12 -10.32
C GLN A 148 -20.96 -6.35 -8.85
N LYS A 149 -19.83 -6.98 -8.54
CA LYS A 149 -19.39 -7.29 -7.16
C LYS A 149 -18.01 -6.74 -6.83
N ALA A 150 -17.08 -6.71 -7.78
CA ALA A 150 -15.75 -6.19 -7.56
C ALA A 150 -15.17 -5.53 -8.81
N PRO A 151 -14.43 -4.43 -8.64
CA PRO A 151 -13.83 -3.71 -9.75
C PRO A 151 -12.70 -4.52 -10.39
N THR A 152 -12.49 -4.23 -11.67
CA THR A 152 -11.38 -4.75 -12.49
C THR A 152 -10.03 -4.23 -11.98
N LEU A 153 -8.95 -4.89 -12.40
CA LEU A 153 -7.59 -4.39 -12.18
C LEU A 153 -7.44 -2.98 -12.77
N ASN A 154 -7.96 -2.76 -13.98
CA ASN A 154 -7.87 -1.49 -14.68
C ASN A 154 -8.54 -0.36 -13.87
N GLU A 155 -9.79 -0.53 -13.44
CA GLU A 155 -10.49 0.47 -12.65
C GLU A 155 -9.75 0.80 -11.34
N ILE A 156 -9.24 -0.23 -10.65
CA ILE A 156 -8.50 -0.05 -9.41
C ILE A 156 -7.21 0.76 -9.66
N TYR A 157 -6.36 0.35 -10.61
CA TYR A 157 -5.12 1.06 -10.87
C TYR A 157 -5.36 2.45 -11.44
N THR A 158 -6.38 2.62 -12.28
CA THR A 158 -6.76 3.91 -12.85
C THR A 158 -7.05 4.92 -11.75
N HIS A 159 -7.95 4.57 -10.82
CA HIS A 159 -8.38 5.52 -9.80
C HIS A 159 -7.46 5.57 -8.57
N ASN A 160 -6.80 4.48 -8.18
CA ASN A 160 -5.90 4.50 -7.02
C ASN A 160 -4.47 4.96 -7.34
N ALA A 161 -4.04 4.95 -8.61
CA ALA A 161 -2.68 5.35 -8.97
C ALA A 161 -2.58 6.22 -10.22
N VAL A 162 -3.02 5.75 -11.38
CA VAL A 162 -2.72 6.40 -12.67
C VAL A 162 -3.27 7.82 -12.73
N ALA A 163 -4.50 8.04 -12.27
CA ALA A 163 -5.12 9.36 -12.27
C ALA A 163 -4.44 10.36 -11.30
N TRP A 164 -3.61 9.88 -10.35
CA TRP A 164 -2.79 10.74 -9.49
C TRP A 164 -1.43 11.11 -10.11
N LEU A 165 -1.03 10.47 -11.20
CA LEU A 165 0.24 10.79 -11.86
C LEU A 165 0.17 12.18 -12.48
N GLY A 166 1.28 12.93 -12.40
CA GLY A 166 1.35 14.31 -12.90
C GLY A 166 0.70 15.36 -12.00
N THR A 167 0.05 14.98 -10.89
CA THR A 167 -0.56 15.92 -9.94
C THR A 167 0.39 16.39 -8.84
N GLY A 168 1.68 16.07 -8.94
CA GLY A 168 2.69 16.30 -7.89
C GLY A 168 2.81 15.18 -6.86
N SER A 169 2.09 14.06 -7.03
CA SER A 169 2.26 12.87 -6.19
C SER A 169 3.58 12.15 -6.49
N LYS A 170 4.20 11.57 -5.45
CA LYS A 170 5.40 10.74 -5.59
C LYS A 170 5.00 9.28 -5.82
N LEU A 171 5.32 8.73 -7.00
CA LEU A 171 5.12 7.31 -7.29
C LEU A 171 6.21 6.47 -6.61
N VAL A 172 5.81 5.39 -5.94
CA VAL A 172 6.71 4.44 -5.29
C VAL A 172 6.33 3.02 -5.71
N ARG A 173 7.29 2.25 -6.24
CA ARG A 173 7.11 0.83 -6.56
C ARG A 173 7.45 -0.02 -5.33
N PHE A 174 6.57 -0.94 -5.00
CA PHE A 174 6.75 -1.87 -3.88
C PHE A 174 8.04 -2.69 -4.04
N GLU A 175 8.34 -3.12 -5.26
CA GLU A 175 9.51 -3.92 -5.61
C GLU A 175 10.82 -3.17 -5.32
N ASP A 176 10.87 -1.86 -5.55
CA ASP A 176 12.05 -1.04 -5.22
C ASP A 176 12.26 -0.99 -3.70
N VAL A 177 11.18 -0.78 -2.92
CA VAL A 177 11.24 -0.79 -1.46
C VAL A 177 11.81 -2.13 -0.97
N ILE A 178 11.30 -3.25 -1.49
CA ILE A 178 11.80 -4.58 -1.11
C ILE A 178 13.26 -4.80 -1.54
N SER A 179 13.64 -4.35 -2.73
CA SER A 179 15.01 -4.48 -3.25
C SER A 179 16.01 -3.74 -2.35
N HIS A 180 15.71 -2.50 -1.98
CA HIS A 180 16.57 -1.68 -1.12
C HIS A 180 16.55 -2.11 0.34
N LEU A 181 15.43 -2.64 0.86
CA LEU A 181 15.38 -3.25 2.19
C LEU A 181 16.35 -4.44 2.34
N LYS A 182 16.56 -5.22 1.28
CA LYS A 182 17.50 -6.35 1.30
C LYS A 182 18.97 -5.92 1.24
N LYS A 183 19.25 -4.64 0.98
CA LYS A 183 20.58 -4.09 0.69
C LYS A 183 20.83 -2.76 1.41
N LEU A 184 20.35 -2.62 2.66
CA LEU A 184 20.36 -1.36 3.41
C LEU A 184 21.75 -0.75 3.65
N ASP A 185 22.79 -1.58 3.64
CA ASP A 185 24.18 -1.13 3.87
C ASP A 185 24.81 -0.53 2.60
N THR A 186 24.05 -0.39 1.51
CA THR A 186 24.54 0.17 0.24
C THR A 186 24.26 1.68 0.12
N PRO A 187 25.14 2.47 -0.52
CA PRO A 187 24.86 3.88 -0.84
C PRO A 187 23.59 4.06 -1.66
N GLN A 188 23.25 3.09 -2.53
CA GLN A 188 22.03 3.13 -3.34
C GLN A 188 20.77 2.99 -2.47
N ALA A 189 20.79 2.17 -1.41
CA ALA A 189 19.68 2.09 -0.47
C ALA A 189 19.54 3.39 0.32
N GLU A 190 20.64 4.00 0.75
CA GLU A 190 20.61 5.30 1.42
C GLU A 190 20.00 6.39 0.52
N ALA A 191 20.45 6.49 -0.74
CA ALA A 191 19.89 7.41 -1.71
C ALA A 191 18.39 7.16 -1.94
N PHE A 192 17.97 5.89 -2.05
CA PHE A 192 16.57 5.52 -2.18
C PHE A 192 15.74 5.93 -0.97
N PHE A 193 16.18 5.65 0.26
CA PHE A 193 15.42 5.99 1.47
C PHE A 193 15.39 7.50 1.74
N THR A 194 16.45 8.23 1.39
CA THR A 194 16.46 9.70 1.39
C THR A 194 15.38 10.24 0.46
N ASP A 195 15.32 9.74 -0.78
CA ASP A 195 14.31 10.15 -1.76
C ASP A 195 12.89 9.73 -1.34
N LEU A 196 12.74 8.51 -0.80
CA LEU A 196 11.47 7.96 -0.33
C LEU A 196 10.87 8.80 0.81
N LEU A 197 11.70 9.17 1.79
CA LEU A 197 11.29 9.90 2.99
C LEU A 197 11.30 11.42 2.82
N GLN A 198 11.74 11.92 1.66
CA GLN A 198 11.72 13.35 1.32
C GLN A 198 10.40 14.07 1.66
N PRO A 199 9.20 13.47 1.45
CA PRO A 199 7.93 14.09 1.80
C PRO A 199 7.76 14.44 3.29
N LEU A 200 8.53 13.83 4.18
CA LEU A 200 8.54 14.14 5.61
C LEU A 200 9.24 15.48 5.91
N GLY A 201 10.01 16.03 4.97
CA GLY A 201 10.73 17.30 5.15
C GLY A 201 11.95 17.20 6.08
N LEU A 202 12.56 16.01 6.17
CA LEU A 202 13.81 15.83 6.90
C LEU A 202 14.95 16.56 6.16
N ALA A 203 15.82 17.26 6.90
CA ALA A 203 16.99 17.92 6.31
C ALA A 203 18.02 16.89 5.82
N GLU A 204 18.22 15.84 6.61
CA GLU A 204 19.05 14.68 6.32
C GLU A 204 18.44 13.44 7.01
N LEU A 205 18.82 12.24 6.56
CA LEU A 205 18.45 11.03 7.28
C LEU A 205 19.19 10.99 8.62
N PRO A 206 18.52 10.64 9.73
CA PRO A 206 19.19 10.49 11.01
C PRO A 206 20.18 9.31 10.97
N ALA A 207 21.22 9.33 11.81
CA ALA A 207 22.26 8.31 11.81
C ALA A 207 21.73 6.87 12.02
N ASP A 208 20.60 6.74 12.73
CA ASP A 208 19.89 5.50 13.04
C ASP A 208 18.83 5.11 11.98
N TRP A 209 18.82 5.74 10.80
CA TRP A 209 17.77 5.52 9.79
C TRP A 209 17.62 4.05 9.38
N ARG A 210 18.72 3.29 9.31
CA ARG A 210 18.70 1.86 8.95
C ARG A 210 17.92 1.05 9.99
N GLU A 211 18.15 1.32 11.27
CA GLU A 211 17.46 0.66 12.38
C GLU A 211 15.96 0.95 12.36
N ARG A 212 15.59 2.23 12.11
CA ARG A 212 14.20 2.65 11.94
C ARG A 212 13.52 1.95 10.77
N VAL A 213 14.18 1.89 9.62
CA VAL A 213 13.66 1.20 8.44
C VAL A 213 13.46 -0.28 8.73
N LEU A 214 14.41 -0.95 9.38
CA LEU A 214 14.30 -2.36 9.77
C LEU A 214 13.14 -2.59 10.75
N ALA A 215 13.03 -1.76 11.79
CA ALA A 215 11.96 -1.84 12.77
C ALA A 215 10.57 -1.64 12.13
N GLY A 216 10.44 -0.71 11.19
CA GLY A 216 9.20 -0.49 10.44
C GLY A 216 8.92 -1.58 9.40
N ALA A 217 9.96 -2.22 8.86
CA ALA A 217 9.84 -3.28 7.86
C ALA A 217 9.60 -4.68 8.46
N ASP A 218 9.68 -4.81 9.79
CA ASP A 218 9.45 -6.06 10.48
C ASP A 218 8.06 -6.63 10.13
N LYS A 219 8.10 -7.85 9.57
CA LYS A 219 6.93 -8.58 9.10
C LYS A 219 6.01 -8.98 10.25
N GLU A 220 6.54 -9.14 11.45
CA GLU A 220 5.74 -9.45 12.63
C GLU A 220 4.78 -8.31 12.99
N GLN A 221 5.12 -7.07 12.61
CA GLN A 221 4.31 -5.87 12.80
C GLN A 221 3.24 -5.67 11.72
N SER A 222 3.09 -6.61 10.78
CA SER A 222 2.10 -6.53 9.69
C SER A 222 1.14 -7.72 9.71
N GLY A 223 -0.06 -7.52 10.28
CA GLY A 223 -1.11 -8.54 10.28
C GLY A 223 -1.64 -8.94 8.89
N THR A 224 -1.25 -8.24 7.82
CA THR A 224 -1.65 -8.56 6.45
C THR A 224 -0.51 -9.12 5.60
N TYR A 225 0.67 -9.36 6.20
CA TYR A 225 1.76 -10.05 5.54
C TYR A 225 1.33 -11.47 5.12
N ARG A 226 1.83 -11.95 3.98
CA ARG A 226 1.42 -13.23 3.37
C ARG A 226 1.43 -14.39 4.36
N GLU A 227 2.45 -14.47 5.21
CA GLU A 227 2.63 -15.56 6.18
C GLU A 227 1.75 -15.40 7.43
N ASN A 228 1.18 -14.21 7.63
CA ASN A 228 0.30 -13.88 8.74
C ASN A 228 -1.20 -14.01 8.37
N LEU A 229 -1.51 -14.35 7.11
CA LEU A 229 -2.89 -14.63 6.68
C LEU A 229 -3.34 -15.98 7.24
N ALA A 230 -4.51 -16.00 7.88
CA ALA A 230 -5.10 -17.23 8.42
C ALA A 230 -5.79 -18.04 7.30
N GLY A 231 -5.84 -19.36 7.47
CA GLY A 231 -6.68 -20.26 6.67
C GLY A 231 -5.95 -21.24 5.76
N GLN A 232 -6.74 -21.97 4.96
CA GLN A 232 -6.22 -22.97 4.01
C GLN A 232 -5.22 -22.32 3.04
N LYS A 233 -3.99 -22.83 3.03
CA LYS A 233 -2.97 -22.45 2.05
C LYS A 233 -3.35 -23.00 0.68
N VAL A 234 -4.20 -22.28 -0.04
CA VAL A 234 -4.38 -22.53 -1.46
C VAL A 234 -3.06 -22.22 -2.16
N GLU A 235 -2.51 -23.21 -2.84
CA GLU A 235 -1.23 -23.09 -3.52
C GLU A 235 -1.40 -22.23 -4.77
N LEU A 236 -1.04 -20.96 -4.66
CA LEU A 236 -0.94 -20.06 -5.82
C LEU A 236 0.46 -20.14 -6.41
N PRO A 237 0.59 -19.99 -7.73
CA PRO A 237 1.90 -19.99 -8.37
C PRO A 237 2.77 -18.85 -7.84
N SER A 238 4.09 -19.06 -7.87
CA SER A 238 5.07 -18.07 -7.44
C SER A 238 5.12 -16.86 -8.36
N VAL A 239 4.80 -17.05 -9.64
CA VAL A 239 4.76 -16.05 -10.71
C VAL A 239 3.43 -16.19 -11.46
N LEU A 240 2.87 -15.09 -11.97
CA LEU A 240 1.64 -15.13 -12.74
C LEU A 240 1.84 -15.98 -14.01
N PRO A 241 0.96 -16.95 -14.35
CA PRO A 241 1.14 -17.75 -15.56
C PRO A 241 1.03 -16.91 -16.83
N ASP A 242 1.65 -17.35 -17.92
CA ASP A 242 1.83 -16.53 -19.13
C ASP A 242 0.51 -16.13 -19.79
N MET A 243 -0.49 -17.01 -19.77
CA MET A 243 -1.83 -16.66 -20.25
C MET A 243 -2.42 -15.51 -19.44
N GLN A 244 -2.33 -15.54 -18.10
CA GLN A 244 -2.82 -14.46 -17.25
C GLN A 244 -2.02 -13.17 -17.41
N LYS A 245 -0.71 -13.24 -17.71
CA LYS A 245 0.07 -12.04 -18.09
C LYS A 245 -0.49 -11.40 -19.36
N GLN A 246 -0.78 -12.20 -20.39
CA GLN A 246 -1.42 -11.70 -21.62
C GLN A 246 -2.81 -11.09 -21.34
N LEU A 247 -3.59 -11.70 -20.44
CA LEU A 247 -4.89 -11.16 -20.03
C LEU A 247 -4.76 -9.84 -19.27
N VAL A 248 -3.70 -9.65 -18.47
CA VAL A 248 -3.40 -8.34 -17.86
C VAL A 248 -3.09 -7.30 -18.93
N GLU A 249 -2.26 -7.63 -19.93
CA GLU A 249 -1.95 -6.70 -21.03
C GLU A 249 -3.18 -6.37 -21.87
N TYR A 250 -4.12 -7.31 -22.03
CA TYR A 250 -5.40 -7.05 -22.68
C TYR A 250 -6.31 -6.15 -21.84
N ALA A 251 -6.42 -6.42 -20.53
CA ALA A 251 -7.34 -5.72 -19.64
C ALA A 251 -6.87 -4.29 -19.28
N ALA A 252 -5.56 -4.08 -19.20
CA ALA A 252 -4.95 -2.80 -18.85
C ALA A 252 -3.71 -2.51 -19.73
N PRO A 253 -3.90 -2.26 -21.04
CA PRO A 253 -2.80 -2.09 -21.98
C PRO A 253 -1.85 -0.95 -21.56
N GLY A 254 -0.55 -1.24 -21.53
CA GLY A 254 0.48 -0.24 -21.21
C GLY A 254 0.60 0.17 -19.75
N LEU A 255 -0.25 -0.37 -18.85
CA LEU A 255 -0.21 -0.04 -17.42
C LEU A 255 1.15 -0.33 -16.78
N ARG A 256 1.73 -1.51 -17.05
CA ARG A 256 3.05 -1.89 -16.52
C ARG A 256 4.12 -0.88 -16.90
N ARG A 257 4.19 -0.54 -18.19
CA ARG A 257 5.13 0.45 -18.73
C ARG A 257 4.92 1.83 -18.10
N LEU A 258 3.67 2.28 -17.96
CA LEU A 258 3.35 3.58 -17.34
C LEU A 258 3.83 3.66 -15.89
N LEU A 259 3.79 2.54 -15.15
CA LEU A 259 4.29 2.43 -13.78
C LEU A 259 5.79 2.13 -13.69
N GLY A 260 6.49 2.03 -14.83
CA GLY A 260 7.93 1.77 -14.89
C GLY A 260 8.33 0.30 -14.74
N TYR A 261 7.42 -0.64 -15.00
CA TYR A 261 7.75 -2.07 -15.12
C TYR A 261 8.00 -2.42 -16.59
N PHE A 262 9.12 -3.10 -16.86
CA PHE A 262 9.56 -3.53 -18.19
C PHE A 262 9.72 -5.05 -18.22
#